data_AF-A7U2P8-F1
#
_entry.id   AF-A7U2P8-F1
#
_cell.length_a   1.000
_cell.length_b   1.000
_cell.length_c   1.000
_cell.angle_alpha   90.00
_cell.angle_beta   90.00
_cell.angle_gamma   90.00
#
_symmetry.space_group_name_H-M   'P 1'
#
loop_
_entity.id
_entity.type
_entity.pdbx_description
1 polymer ?
#
loop_
_entity_poly.entity_id
_entity_poly.type
_entity_poly.pdbx_seq_one_letter_code
_entity_poly.pdbx_strand_id
1 'polypeptide(L)'
;MMTYIVFILSTVFVVSFVSFSSKPSPIYGGFGLIVAGGIGCGIVLNFGGSFLGLMVFLIYLGGMLVVFGYTTAMATEPYPEAWTSNKAVL
;
A
#
# COMPACT_ATOMS: atom_id res chain seq x y z
N MET A 1 14.54 -17.01 -14.09
CA MET A 1 14.27 -15.98 -13.05
C MET A 1 13.39 -14.85 -13.57
N MET A 2 13.59 -14.36 -14.79
CA MET A 2 12.76 -13.31 -15.42
C MET A 2 11.28 -13.71 -15.63
N THR A 3 11.01 -14.99 -15.89
CA THR A 3 9.65 -15.52 -16.10
C THR A 3 8.75 -15.49 -14.87
N TYR A 4 9.32 -15.41 -13.67
CA TYR A 4 8.56 -15.40 -12.41
C TYR A 4 8.35 -13.99 -11.83
N ILE A 5 8.83 -12.94 -12.51
CA ILE A 5 8.75 -11.56 -11.99
C ILE A 5 7.31 -11.17 -11.68
N VAL A 6 6.37 -11.47 -12.57
CA VAL A 6 4.95 -11.14 -12.37
C VAL A 6 4.36 -11.93 -11.20
N PHE A 7 4.77 -13.19 -11.03
CA PHE A 7 4.34 -14.04 -9.91
C PHE A 7 4.90 -13.54 -8.57
N ILE A 8 6.16 -13.14 -8.53
CA ILE A 8 6.78 -12.55 -7.34
C ILE A 8 6.06 -11.24 -7.01
N LEU A 9 5.87 -10.34 -7.98
CA LEU A 9 5.14 -9.09 -7.79
C LEU A 9 3.72 -9.32 -7.27
N SER A 10 2.98 -10.30 -7.78
CA SER A 10 1.63 -10.60 -7.28
C SER A 10 1.63 -11.14 -5.85
N THR A 11 2.62 -11.96 -5.47
CA THR A 11 2.74 -12.41 -4.06
C THR A 11 3.02 -11.24 -3.11
N VAL A 12 3.94 -10.33 -3.47
CA VAL A 12 4.23 -9.15 -2.63
C VAL A 12 3.03 -8.20 -2.58
N PHE A 13 2.28 -8.07 -3.68
CA PHE A 13 1.03 -7.31 -3.71
C PHE A 13 0.02 -7.86 -2.69
N VAL A 14 -0.21 -9.17 -2.67
CA VAL A 14 -1.11 -9.81 -1.68
C VAL A 14 -0.64 -9.57 -0.25
N VAL A 15 0.66 -9.73 0.04
CA VAL A 15 1.22 -9.47 1.38
C VAL A 15 0.99 -8.00 1.80
N SER A 16 1.10 -7.06 0.86
CA SER A 16 0.84 -5.63 1.11
C SER A 16 -0.63 -5.36 1.47
N PHE A 17 -1.57 -6.05 0.79
CA PHE A 17 -3.00 -5.96 1.13
C PHE A 17 -3.34 -6.60 2.48
N VAL A 18 -2.72 -7.72 2.82
CA VAL A 18 -2.89 -8.36 4.15
C VAL A 18 -2.43 -7.40 5.26
N SER A 19 -1.31 -6.72 5.02
CA SER A 19 -0.73 -5.73 5.94
C SER A 19 -1.63 -4.51 6.16
N PHE A 20 -2.37 -4.07 5.14
CA PHE A 20 -3.38 -3.03 5.28
C PHE A 20 -4.66 -3.56 5.95
N SER A 21 -5.09 -4.78 5.60
CA SER A 21 -6.34 -5.39 6.08
C SER A 21 -6.31 -5.77 7.56
N SER A 22 -5.11 -5.98 8.14
CA SER A 22 -4.93 -6.19 9.58
C SER A 22 -5.30 -4.98 10.46
N LYS A 23 -5.86 -3.91 9.87
CA LYS A 23 -6.28 -2.66 10.52
C LYS A 23 -5.21 -2.09 11.48
N PRO A 24 -3.95 -1.95 11.04
CA PRO A 24 -3.02 -1.13 11.80
C PRO A 24 -3.49 0.33 11.76
N SER A 25 -2.97 1.18 12.65
CA SER A 25 -3.34 2.59 12.65
C SER A 25 -3.20 3.21 11.24
N PRO A 26 -4.03 4.21 10.90
CA PRO A 26 -4.18 4.67 9.52
C PRO A 26 -2.87 5.10 8.84
N ILE A 27 -1.87 5.56 9.60
CA ILE A 27 -0.52 5.89 9.09
C ILE A 27 0.18 4.66 8.50
N TYR A 28 0.24 3.56 9.25
CA TYR A 28 0.85 2.32 8.77
C TYR A 28 0.03 1.67 7.66
N GLY A 29 -1.30 1.81 7.71
CA GLY A 29 -2.18 1.40 6.62
C GLY A 29 -1.87 2.14 5.32
N GLY A 30 -1.68 3.47 5.39
CA GLY A 30 -1.29 4.31 4.27
C GLY A 30 0.04 3.88 3.65
N PHE A 31 1.03 3.57 4.48
CA PHE A 31 2.31 3.03 3.99
C PHE A 31 2.16 1.70 3.24
N GLY A 32 1.34 0.78 3.76
CA GLY A 32 1.03 -0.48 3.08
C GLY A 32 0.34 -0.28 1.72
N LEU A 33 -0.58 0.68 1.62
CA LEU A 33 -1.23 1.04 0.37
C LEU A 33 -0.29 1.70 -0.64
N ILE A 34 0.69 2.49 -0.18
CA ILE A 34 1.72 3.07 -1.06
C ILE A 34 2.54 1.95 -1.72
N VAL A 35 2.99 0.98 -0.92
CA VAL A 35 3.76 -0.17 -1.41
C VAL A 35 2.91 -1.02 -2.36
N ALA A 36 1.65 -1.30 -2.01
CA ALA A 36 0.73 -2.04 -2.87
C ALA A 36 0.48 -1.34 -4.21
N GLY A 37 0.28 -0.02 -4.20
CA GLY A 37 0.08 0.79 -5.40
C GLY A 37 1.29 0.78 -6.33
N GLY A 38 2.50 0.92 -5.77
CA GLY A 38 3.74 0.87 -6.54
C GLY A 38 3.98 -0.50 -7.20
N ILE A 39 3.74 -1.58 -6.47
CA ILE A 39 3.86 -2.95 -6.99
C ILE A 39 2.79 -3.22 -8.05
N GLY A 40 1.54 -2.78 -7.82
CA GLY A 40 0.45 -2.88 -8.78
C GLY A 40 0.77 -2.19 -10.11
N CYS A 41 1.37 -0.99 -10.06
CA CYS A 41 1.85 -0.31 -11.26
C CYS A 41 2.95 -1.11 -11.97
N GLY A 42 3.88 -1.70 -11.20
CA GLY A 42 4.92 -2.59 -11.72
C GLY A 42 4.33 -3.80 -12.47
N ILE A 43 3.27 -4.42 -11.96
CA ILE A 43 2.58 -5.54 -12.63
C ILE A 43 2.00 -5.07 -13.98
N VAL A 44 1.27 -3.96 -14.00
CA VAL A 44 0.63 -3.44 -15.22
C VAL A 44 1.67 -3.04 -16.27
N LEU A 45 2.82 -2.50 -15.85
CA LEU A 45 3.94 -2.17 -16.73
C LEU A 45 4.54 -3.42 -17.40
N ASN A 46 4.63 -4.54 -16.67
CA ASN A 46 5.13 -5.81 -17.24
C ASN A 46 4.20 -6.41 -18.31
N PHE A 47 2.91 -6.06 -18.29
CA PHE A 47 1.94 -6.46 -19.32
C PHE A 47 1.83 -5.47 -20.49
N GLY A 48 2.72 -4.46 -20.56
CA GLY A 48 2.72 -3.45 -21.62
C GLY A 48 1.70 -2.32 -21.43
N GLY A 49 0.99 -2.28 -20.31
CA GLY A 49 -0.01 -1.27 -19.98
C GLY A 49 0.59 0.03 -19.42
N SER A 50 1.62 0.59 -20.05
CA SER A 50 2.38 1.72 -19.49
C SER A 50 1.54 2.96 -19.17
N PHE A 51 0.58 3.31 -20.03
CA PHE A 51 -0.34 4.42 -19.77
C PHE A 51 -1.27 4.14 -18.58
N LEU A 52 -1.86 2.94 -18.50
CA LEU A 52 -2.73 2.57 -17.36
C LEU A 52 -1.94 2.52 -16.05
N GLY A 53 -0.72 1.98 -16.06
CA GLY A 53 0.15 1.94 -14.88
C GLY A 53 0.47 3.34 -14.34
N LEU A 54 0.79 4.28 -15.24
CA LEU A 54 1.05 5.67 -14.85
C LEU A 54 -0.21 6.39 -14.34
N MET A 55 -1.38 6.12 -14.91
CA MET A 55 -2.65 6.67 -14.42
C MET A 55 -2.96 6.19 -13.00
N VAL A 56 -2.78 4.89 -12.72
CA VAL A 56 -2.94 4.35 -11.35
C VAL A 56 -1.91 4.99 -10.42
N PHE A 57 -0.65 5.12 -10.83
CA PHE A 57 0.37 5.76 -10.02
C PHE A 57 -0.02 7.20 -9.66
N LEU A 58 -0.38 8.02 -10.64
CA LEU A 58 -0.67 9.44 -10.41
C LEU A 58 -1.97 9.65 -9.63
N ILE A 59 -3.05 8.93 -9.97
CA ILE A 59 -4.36 9.15 -9.34
C ILE A 59 -4.41 8.51 -7.95
N TYR A 60 -3.88 7.29 -7.78
CA TYR A 60 -3.95 6.58 -6.51
C TYR A 60 -2.88 7.04 -5.52
N LEU A 61 -1.60 7.02 -5.91
CA LEU A 61 -0.50 7.46 -5.04
C LEU A 61 -0.45 8.98 -4.91
N GLY A 62 -0.61 9.71 -6.01
CA GLY A 62 -0.56 11.16 -5.99
C GLY A 62 -1.84 11.82 -5.46
N GLY A 63 -3.01 11.30 -5.82
CA GLY A 63 -4.29 11.89 -5.44
C GLY A 63 -4.83 11.35 -4.12
N MET A 64 -5.28 10.10 -4.11
CA MET A 64 -6.04 9.53 -3.00
C MET A 64 -5.19 9.36 -1.73
N LEU A 65 -3.94 8.93 -1.87
CA LEU A 65 -3.07 8.68 -0.71
C LEU A 65 -2.58 9.96 -0.03
N VAL A 66 -2.46 11.08 -0.76
CA VAL A 66 -2.12 12.38 -0.15
C VAL A 66 -3.28 12.90 0.71
N VAL A 67 -4.51 12.83 0.20
CA VAL A 67 -5.70 13.20 0.97
C VAL A 67 -5.87 12.28 2.19
N PHE A 68 -5.61 10.99 2.03
CA PHE A 68 -5.61 10.03 3.14
C PHE A 68 -4.53 10.36 4.19
N GLY A 69 -3.30 10.69 3.78
CA GLY A 69 -2.25 11.15 4.70
C GLY A 69 -2.67 12.41 5.47
N TYR A 70 -3.35 13.34 4.80
CA TYR A 70 -3.79 14.59 5.43
C TYR A 70 -4.90 14.37 6.47
N THR A 71 -5.90 13.54 6.15
CA THR A 71 -6.99 13.23 7.09
C THR A 71 -6.51 12.38 8.25
N THR A 72 -5.57 11.46 8.01
CA THR A 72 -4.98 10.65 9.09
C THR A 72 -4.16 11.49 10.06
N ALA A 73 -3.44 12.50 9.59
CA ALA A 73 -2.76 13.47 10.44
C ALA A 73 -3.71 14.30 11.33
N MET A 74 -4.96 14.50 10.90
CA MET A 74 -5.98 15.16 11.73
C MET A 74 -6.65 14.21 12.73
N ALA A 75 -6.58 12.90 12.49
CA ALA A 75 -7.14 11.85 13.34
C ALA A 75 -6.06 11.13 14.18
N THR A 76 -4.84 11.67 14.27
CA THR A 76 -3.76 11.02 15.02
C THR A 76 -4.02 11.05 16.52
N GLU A 77 -4.15 9.86 17.09
CA GLU A 77 -4.13 9.60 18.52
C GLU A 77 -2.67 9.66 19.03
N PRO A 78 -2.42 10.06 20.30
CA PRO A 78 -1.06 10.24 20.83
C PRO A 78 -0.21 8.96 20.88
N TYR A 79 -0.84 7.78 20.82
CA TYR A 79 -0.17 6.48 20.74
C TYR A 79 -0.73 5.69 19.55
N PRO A 80 -0.17 5.83 18.34
CA PRO A 80 -0.66 5.10 17.19
C PRO A 80 -0.40 3.60 17.36
N GLU A 81 -1.43 2.78 17.13
CA GLU A 81 -1.26 1.32 17.16
C GLU A 81 -0.26 0.89 16.07
N ALA A 82 0.89 0.38 16.52
CA ALA A 82 1.87 -0.29 15.67
C ALA A 82 1.47 -1.75 15.43
N TRP A 83 1.99 -2.36 14.35
CA TRP A 83 1.71 -3.77 13.98
C TRP A 83 1.95 -4.78 15.11
N THR A 84 2.86 -4.48 16.03
CA THR A 84 3.20 -5.31 17.20
C THR A 84 2.57 -4.83 18.50
N SER A 85 2.05 -3.61 18.56
CA SER A 85 1.50 -3.03 19.80
C SER A 85 0.14 -3.63 20.17
N ASN A 86 -0.66 -4.06 19.18
CA ASN A 86 -1.96 -4.69 19.42
C ASN A 86 -1.83 -6.00 20.22
N LYS A 87 -0.67 -6.69 20.15
CA LYS A 87 -0.38 -7.89 20.95
C LYS A 87 0.20 -7.63 22.34
N ALA A 88 0.66 -6.40 22.63
CA ALA A 88 1.28 -6.08 23.92
C ALA A 88 0.23 -5.75 25.01
N VAL A 89 -1.05 -5.69 24.67
CA VAL A 89 -2.18 -5.35 25.56
C VAL A 89 -3.05 -6.57 25.89
N LEU A 90 -2.56 -7.79 25.63
CA LEU A 90 -3.22 -9.06 25.99
C LEU A 90 -2.39 -9.78 27.05
#